data_AF-A0A6P4EXB9-F1
#
_entry.id   AF-A0A6P4EXB9-F1
#
_cell.length_a   1.000
_cell.length_b   1.000
_cell.length_c   1.000
_cell.angle_alpha   90.00
_cell.angle_beta   90.00
_cell.angle_gamma   90.00
#
_symmetry.space_group_name_H-M   'P 1'
#
loop_
_entity.id
_entity.type
_entity.pdbx_description
1 polymer ?
#
loop_
_entity_poly.entity_id
_entity_poly.type
_entity_poly.pdbx_seq_one_letter_code
_entity_poly.pdbx_strand_id
1 'polypeptide(L)'
;MKFLWLVLLACVAAEHCDKPCPIKDNPGCASRDGKCFYTVRNPCVLQAINCYRKSKSLSALKPVSRSKCNKNQLPICDHIDTS
;
A
#
# COMPACT_ATOMS: atom_id res chain seq x y z
N MET A 1 26.23 -27.47 17.27
CA MET A 1 25.89 -26.04 17.14
C MET A 1 26.03 -25.57 15.69
N LYS A 2 25.03 -25.80 14.84
CA LYS A 2 25.00 -25.25 13.46
C LYS A 2 23.64 -25.43 12.77
N PHE A 3 22.92 -26.49 13.13
CA PHE A 3 21.60 -26.78 12.55
C PHE A 3 20.45 -25.91 13.07
N LEU A 4 20.57 -25.35 14.28
CA LEU A 4 19.52 -24.50 14.86
C LEU A 4 19.39 -23.13 14.15
N TRP A 5 20.45 -22.68 13.46
CA TRP A 5 20.45 -21.41 12.74
C TRP A 5 19.76 -21.50 11.37
N LEU A 6 19.70 -22.69 10.76
CA LEU A 6 19.11 -22.90 9.44
C LEU A 6 17.57 -22.91 9.46
N VAL A 7 16.96 -23.17 10.62
CA VAL A 7 15.49 -23.23 10.77
C VAL A 7 14.86 -21.84 10.84
N LEU A 8 15.57 -20.83 11.35
CA LEU A 8 15.07 -19.45 11.44
C LEU A 8 14.99 -18.74 10.07
N LEU A 9 15.70 -19.24 9.04
CA LEU A 9 15.68 -18.70 7.68
C LEU A 9 14.50 -19.20 6.82
N ALA A 10 13.76 -20.21 7.29
CA ALA A 10 12.72 -20.87 6.49
C ALA A 10 11.32 -20.25 6.63
N CYS A 11 11.11 -19.33 7.56
CA CYS A 11 9.83 -18.64 7.75
C CYS A 11 9.75 -17.34 6.95
N VAL A 12 10.15 -17.34 5.67
CA VAL A 12 9.76 -16.27 4.75
C VAL A 12 8.36 -16.62 4.26
N ALA A 13 7.36 -16.49 5.13
CA ALA A 13 5.97 -16.48 4.70
C ALA A 13 5.82 -15.28 3.75
N ALA A 14 5.77 -15.54 2.45
CA ALA A 14 5.39 -14.54 1.47
C ALA A 14 3.96 -14.09 1.84
N GLU A 15 3.83 -12.94 2.51
CA GLU A 15 2.52 -12.35 2.78
C GLU A 15 1.88 -12.07 1.41
N HIS A 16 0.89 -12.88 1.02
CA HIS A 16 0.18 -12.68 -0.23
C HIS A 16 -0.70 -11.44 -0.10
N CYS A 17 -0.34 -10.38 -0.83
CA CYS A 17 -1.01 -9.10 -0.80
C CYS A 17 -2.31 -9.08 -1.64
N ASP A 18 -2.51 -10.09 -2.49
CA ASP A 18 -3.73 -10.32 -3.26
C ASP A 18 -4.86 -10.78 -2.32
N LYS A 19 -5.64 -9.82 -1.83
CA LYS A 19 -6.88 -10.08 -1.09
C LYS A 19 -8.06 -9.57 -1.90
N PRO A 20 -9.16 -10.34 -2.00
CA PRO A 20 -10.35 -9.87 -2.70
C PRO A 20 -10.93 -8.65 -1.99
N CYS A 21 -11.15 -7.57 -2.72
CA CYS A 21 -11.76 -6.35 -2.21
C CYS A 21 -13.21 -6.19 -2.69
N PRO A 22 -14.07 -5.52 -1.90
CA PRO A 22 -15.43 -5.21 -2.34
C PRO A 22 -15.44 -4.42 -3.65
N ILE A 23 -16.38 -4.77 -4.54
CA ILE A 23 -16.58 -4.08 -5.84
C ILE A 23 -17.17 -2.67 -5.62
N LYS A 24 -17.93 -2.46 -4.54
CA LYS A 24 -18.54 -1.17 -4.22
C LYS A 24 -17.46 -0.10 -4.01
N ASP A 25 -17.55 0.96 -4.80
CA ASP A 25 -16.68 2.13 -4.67
C ASP A 25 -16.86 2.80 -3.30
N ASN A 26 -15.73 3.05 -2.65
CA ASN A 26 -15.62 3.80 -1.41
C ASN A 26 -14.31 4.62 -1.47
N PRO A 27 -14.28 5.66 -2.33
CA PRO A 27 -13.02 6.29 -2.68
C PRO A 27 -12.41 7.06 -1.51
N GLY A 28 -11.09 6.98 -1.39
CA GLY A 28 -10.30 7.76 -0.45
C GLY A 28 -9.08 8.38 -1.11
N CYS A 29 -8.50 9.38 -0.47
CA CYS A 29 -7.25 9.98 -0.87
C CYS A 29 -6.15 9.49 0.06
N ALA A 30 -5.03 9.04 -0.49
CA ALA A 30 -3.84 8.66 0.25
C ALA A 30 -2.63 9.45 -0.26
N SER A 31 -1.60 9.58 0.57
CA SER A 31 -0.39 10.30 0.21
C SER A 31 0.88 9.56 0.58
N ARG A 32 1.89 9.67 -0.29
CA ARG A 32 3.28 9.37 0.05
C ARG A 32 3.91 10.65 0.61
N ASP A 33 4.19 10.63 1.91
CA ASP A 33 4.94 11.67 2.63
C ASP A 33 4.42 13.11 2.43
N GLY A 34 3.12 13.27 2.16
CA GLY A 34 2.51 14.58 1.91
C GLY A 34 2.91 15.21 0.57
N LYS A 35 3.66 14.51 -0.28
CA LYS A 35 4.25 15.03 -1.54
C LYS A 35 3.54 14.54 -2.78
N CYS A 36 3.03 13.31 -2.74
CA CYS A 36 2.27 12.72 -3.85
C CYS A 36 0.93 12.24 -3.32
N PHE A 37 -0.15 12.54 -4.03
CA PHE A 37 -1.50 12.18 -3.64
C PHE A 37 -2.13 11.25 -4.66
N TYR A 38 -2.87 10.25 -4.16
CA TYR A 38 -3.48 9.20 -4.98
C TYR A 38 -4.91 8.95 -4.55
N THR A 39 -5.82 8.93 -5.53
CA THR A 39 -7.19 8.46 -5.30
C THR A 39 -7.20 6.94 -5.33
N VAL A 40 -7.65 6.33 -4.24
CA VAL A 40 -7.81 4.88 -4.13
C VAL A 40 -9.30 4.55 -4.14
N ARG A 41 -9.71 3.52 -4.89
CA ARG A 41 -11.12 3.15 -5.05
C ARG A 41 -11.80 2.65 -3.77
N ASN A 42 -11.03 2.01 -2.90
CA ASN A 42 -11.55 1.41 -1.66
C ASN A 42 -10.41 1.29 -0.62
N PRO A 43 -10.69 1.45 0.69
CA PRO A 43 -9.69 1.22 1.74
C PRO A 43 -9.03 -0.17 1.69
N CYS A 44 -9.75 -1.21 1.26
CA CYS A 44 -9.19 -2.55 1.06
C CYS A 44 -8.07 -2.53 0.01
N VAL A 45 -8.26 -1.80 -1.09
CA VAL A 45 -7.24 -1.66 -2.15
C VAL A 45 -6.01 -0.93 -1.62
N LEU A 46 -6.19 0.10 -0.76
CA LEU A 46 -5.07 0.79 -0.12
C LEU A 46 -4.24 -0.16 0.76
N GLN A 47 -4.88 -1.09 1.46
CA GLN A 47 -4.18 -2.10 2.27
C GLN A 47 -3.38 -3.06 1.39
N ALA A 48 -3.95 -3.55 0.29
CA ALA A 48 -3.25 -4.40 -0.67
C ALA A 48 -2.03 -3.68 -1.26
N ILE A 49 -2.19 -2.42 -1.70
CA ILE A 49 -1.09 -1.59 -2.21
C ILE A 49 0.01 -1.43 -1.15
N ASN A 50 -0.33 -1.08 0.09
CA ASN A 50 0.65 -0.92 1.16
C ASN A 50 1.36 -2.23 1.51
N CYS A 51 0.69 -3.38 1.36
CA CYS A 51 1.30 -4.69 1.49
C CYS A 51 2.37 -4.90 0.39
N TYR A 52 2.07 -4.65 -0.89
CA TYR A 52 3.07 -4.76 -1.97
C TYR A 52 4.22 -3.76 -1.80
N ARG A 53 3.93 -2.56 -1.31
CA ARG A 53 4.97 -1.56 -1.03
C ARG A 53 5.91 -2.05 0.07
N LYS A 54 5.38 -2.62 1.14
CA LYS A 54 6.17 -3.24 2.21
C LYS A 54 7.06 -4.38 1.67
N SER A 55 6.54 -5.24 0.80
CA SER A 55 7.34 -6.34 0.21
C SER A 55 8.47 -5.84 -0.70
N LYS A 56 8.37 -4.60 -1.21
CA LYS A 56 9.40 -3.91 -2.00
C LYS A 56 10.25 -2.93 -1.16
N SER A 57 10.12 -2.93 0.17
CA SER A 57 10.79 -1.97 1.08
C SER A 57 10.47 -0.50 0.77
N LEU A 58 9.29 -0.21 0.24
CA LEU A 58 8.79 1.14 -0.03
C LEU A 58 7.92 1.65 1.12
N SER A 59 7.95 2.97 1.36
CA SER A 59 7.11 3.63 2.37
C SER A 59 5.61 3.42 2.10
N ALA A 60 4.83 3.18 3.15
CA ALA A 60 3.38 3.07 3.05
C ALA A 60 2.72 4.42 2.70
N LEU A 61 1.65 4.35 1.90
CA LEU A 61 0.76 5.48 1.64
C LEU A 61 -0.15 5.71 2.85
N LYS A 62 -0.23 6.96 3.29
CA LYS A 62 -1.03 7.38 4.45
C LYS A 62 -2.38 7.91 3.99
N PRO A 63 -3.49 7.51 4.60
CA PRO A 63 -4.80 8.07 4.27
C PRO A 63 -4.84 9.56 4.63
N VAL A 64 -5.37 10.38 3.72
CA VAL A 64 -5.52 11.83 3.87
C VAL A 64 -7.00 12.20 4.03
N SER A 65 -7.88 11.58 3.24
CA SER A 65 -9.33 11.82 3.33
C SER A 65 -10.15 10.61 2.90
N ARG A 66 -11.43 10.58 3.30
CA ARG A 66 -12.43 9.58 2.88
C ARG A 66 -13.14 9.95 1.56
N SER A 67 -12.51 10.79 0.75
CA SER A 67 -13.03 11.24 -0.54
C SER A 67 -11.90 11.20 -1.56
N LYS A 68 -12.23 11.31 -2.86
CA LYS A 68 -11.20 11.42 -3.91
C LYS A 68 -10.27 12.60 -3.63
N CYS A 69 -9.02 12.52 -4.09
CA CYS A 69 -8.11 13.65 -3.98
C CYS A 69 -8.65 14.84 -4.79
N ASN A 70 -8.48 16.06 -4.28
CA ASN A 70 -8.94 17.29 -4.92
C ASN A 70 -7.77 18.18 -5.37
N LYS A 71 -8.08 19.29 -6.03
CA LYS A 71 -7.08 20.22 -6.61
C LYS A 71 -6.18 20.89 -5.56
N ASN A 72 -6.53 20.85 -4.28
CA ASN A 72 -5.70 21.43 -3.21
C ASN A 72 -4.60 20.45 -2.75
N GLN A 73 -4.63 19.20 -3.22
CA GLN A 73 -3.73 18.12 -2.86
C GLN A 73 -2.77 17.80 -4.02
N LEU A 74 -2.25 18.83 -4.68
CA LEU A 74 -1.31 18.68 -5.79
C LEU A 74 0.14 18.49 -5.28
N PRO A 75 0.94 17.67 -5.97
CA PRO A 75 0.63 16.95 -7.21
C PRO A 75 -0.14 15.63 -6.99
N ILE A 76 -1.06 15.35 -7.92
CA ILE A 76 -1.56 13.99 -8.13
C ILE A 76 -0.50 13.26 -8.94
N CYS A 77 0.06 12.19 -8.39
CA CYS A 77 1.18 11.48 -8.99
C CYS A 77 0.70 10.22 -9.71
N ASP A 78 1.38 9.87 -10.80
CA ASP A 78 1.17 8.62 -11.51
C ASP A 78 1.92 7.47 -10.80
N HIS A 79 1.50 6.22 -11.06
CA HIS A 79 2.14 4.99 -10.59
C HIS A 79 2.23 4.85 -9.05
N ILE A 80 1.10 4.49 -8.44
CA ILE A 80 0.94 4.26 -7.00
C ILE A 80 1.80 3.09 -6.44
N ASP A 81 2.17 2.12 -7.29
CA ASP A 81 2.80 0.85 -6.90
C ASP A 81 4.33 0.82 -7.00
N THR A 82 4.94 1.82 -7.64
CA THR A 82 6.38 1.79 -7.99
C THR A 82 7.15 3.06 -7.64
N SER A 83 6.46 4.13 -7.24
CA SER A 83 7.10 5.39 -6.86
C SER A 83 7.23 5.61 -5.36
#